data_AF-A0A1Q8BCX5-F1
#
_entry.id   AF-A0A1Q8BCX5-F1
#
_cell.length_a   1.000
_cell.length_b   1.000
_cell.length_c   1.000
_cell.angle_alpha   90.00
_cell.angle_beta   90.00
_cell.angle_gamma   90.00
#
_symmetry.space_group_name_H-M   'P 1'
#
loop_
_entity.id
_entity.type
_entity.pdbx_description
1 polymer ?
#
loop_
_entity_poly.entity_id
_entity_poly.type
_entity_poly.pdbx_seq_one_letter_code
_entity_poly.pdbx_strand_id
1 'polypeptide(L)'
;MKTLTMPKMTRLALIALIITGLVALPALLRGQGAAQGAVQQVRHDPSKELAMKITQPFTFAAVGDIIIRRPVGEGEAGYQALVKVMREADMTYANMEGPILDEVSFRGPLAGGPKSVVDELKRMGVRIMTTANNHTLDAGTEGMFETHRLLAEAGIVHAGSGKNLADARLARIAVTPKGTVAAVGMYSIDASSNNRSRFTDATADLPGLNPLHVTPYNVVTAEHMQALKKIRDAIYARRPEVRFPVAPVAADEPAGRLQLFQTAFAVGPNPGDLTYEMDPTDLKGIITSVRLGKQLADFLVVAIHCHQNSFAFQAYSLDHHTPNFLIELAHQVIDNGADAFVGHGVHTLRGVEIYKGKPIFYGVSSFFYHRGTAPEITDRSAGPSSGDLVDDSLETLLTTSRFEDGKLVEVRLYPADLGQDRMRPISRSGTPSTPSPEMARRVLERLQTLSKQFGTTVSIQNGIGVIRVASKQTN
;
A
#
# COMPACT_ATOMS: atom_id res chain seq x y z
N MET A 1 -9.85 -25.97 81.40
CA MET A 1 -9.85 -26.97 80.30
C MET A 1 -9.71 -26.21 78.99
N LYS A 2 -8.89 -26.76 78.08
CA LYS A 2 -8.27 -26.12 76.91
C LYS A 2 -9.18 -25.24 76.05
N THR A 3 -8.81 -23.97 75.90
CA THR A 3 -8.73 -23.17 74.66
C THR A 3 -8.01 -21.85 75.01
N LEU A 4 -6.68 -21.81 74.85
CA LEU A 4 -5.92 -20.57 75.02
C LEU A 4 -6.13 -19.66 73.81
N THR A 5 -6.79 -18.54 74.04
CA THR A 5 -6.78 -17.34 73.23
C THR A 5 -5.38 -16.70 73.26
N MET A 6 -4.83 -16.36 72.08
CA MET A 6 -3.59 -15.59 71.97
C MET A 6 -3.89 -14.07 72.00
N PRO A 7 -3.11 -13.23 72.70
CA PRO A 7 -3.42 -11.81 72.90
C PRO A 7 -2.88 -10.89 71.78
N LYS A 8 -3.57 -9.76 71.61
CA LYS A 8 -3.20 -8.62 70.76
C LYS A 8 -1.96 -7.88 71.30
N MET A 9 -0.80 -8.13 70.70
CA MET A 9 0.42 -7.29 70.68
C MET A 9 1.08 -7.62 69.33
N THR A 10 1.43 -6.74 68.39
CA THR A 10 1.80 -5.32 68.39
C THR A 10 1.80 -4.87 66.93
N ARG A 11 0.83 -4.04 66.50
CA ARG A 11 0.80 -3.45 65.14
C ARG A 11 1.79 -2.28 64.95
N LEU A 12 2.59 -1.93 65.96
CA LEU A 12 3.57 -0.84 65.89
C LEU A 12 5.01 -1.29 65.52
N ALA A 13 5.37 -2.57 65.68
CA ALA A 13 6.73 -3.02 65.38
C ALA A 13 6.99 -3.21 63.87
N LEU A 14 5.95 -3.44 63.07
CA LEU A 14 6.09 -3.64 61.62
C LEU A 14 6.17 -2.32 60.82
N ILE A 15 5.68 -1.21 61.39
CA ILE A 15 5.72 0.11 60.74
C ILE A 15 7.11 0.77 60.94
N ALA A 16 7.80 0.48 62.05
CA ALA A 16 9.13 1.01 62.31
C ALA A 16 10.22 0.42 61.39
N LEU A 17 10.06 -0.82 60.91
CA LEU A 17 11.04 -1.46 60.02
C LEU A 17 10.91 -1.00 58.55
N ILE A 18 9.73 -0.50 58.15
CA ILE A 18 9.47 -0.02 56.78
C ILE A 18 9.96 1.42 56.60
N ILE A 19 10.00 2.23 57.67
CA ILE A 19 10.43 3.63 57.59
C ILE A 19 11.96 3.78 57.65
N THR A 20 12.71 2.91 58.36
CA THR A 20 14.18 2.95 58.35
C THR A 20 14.80 2.37 57.07
N GLY A 21 14.12 1.45 56.38
CA GLY A 21 14.56 0.94 55.07
C GLY A 21 14.46 1.96 53.93
N LEU A 22 13.56 2.95 54.03
CA LEU A 22 13.36 3.97 53.01
C LEU A 22 14.24 5.22 53.18
N VAL A 23 14.86 5.43 54.34
CA VAL A 23 15.72 6.60 54.60
C VAL A 23 17.23 6.25 54.51
N ALA A 24 17.61 4.97 54.57
CA ALA A 24 19.02 4.56 54.55
C ALA A 24 19.57 4.12 53.17
N LEU A 25 18.73 3.99 52.14
CA LEU A 25 19.20 3.59 50.81
C LEU A 25 19.95 4.67 49.98
N PRO A 26 19.84 5.99 50.22
CA PRO A 26 20.67 6.96 49.50
C PRO A 26 22.12 7.06 50.02
N ALA A 27 22.43 6.48 51.19
CA ALA A 27 23.71 6.69 51.86
C ALA A 27 24.79 5.63 51.54
N LEU A 28 24.42 4.47 51.00
CA LEU A 28 25.34 3.37 50.67
C LEU A 28 25.83 3.35 49.20
N LEU A 29 25.39 4.32 48.38
CA LEU A 29 25.87 4.52 47.00
C LEU A 29 26.82 5.71 46.85
N ARG A 30 27.29 6.31 47.95
CA ARG A 30 28.40 7.28 47.92
C ARG A 30 29.75 6.56 47.90
N GLY A 31 29.93 5.71 46.91
CA GLY A 31 31.22 5.27 46.43
C GLY A 31 31.87 6.39 45.63
N GLN A 32 32.93 6.95 46.21
CA GLN A 32 33.98 7.78 45.64
C GLN A 32 34.01 7.96 44.10
N GLY A 33 33.89 9.22 43.65
CA GLY A 33 34.77 9.75 42.61
C GLY A 33 34.46 9.49 41.13
N ALA A 34 33.27 9.03 40.73
CA ALA A 34 32.87 9.13 39.33
C ALA A 34 32.26 10.51 39.09
N ALA A 35 32.96 11.38 38.36
CA ALA A 35 32.33 12.56 37.78
C ALA A 35 31.05 12.10 37.08
N GLN A 36 29.89 12.56 37.54
CA GLN A 36 28.65 12.43 36.79
C GLN A 36 28.81 13.31 35.54
N GLY A 37 29.47 12.75 34.53
CA GLY A 37 29.46 13.33 33.19
C GLY A 37 27.99 13.46 32.82
N ALA A 38 27.53 14.68 32.56
CA ALA A 38 26.21 14.90 32.04
C ALA A 38 26.05 13.97 30.82
N VAL A 39 25.12 13.02 30.89
CA VAL A 39 24.81 12.16 29.75
C VAL A 39 24.34 13.10 28.65
N GLN A 40 25.20 13.37 27.68
CA GLN A 40 24.86 14.21 26.55
C GLN A 40 23.73 13.50 25.81
N GLN A 41 22.51 14.05 25.87
CA GLN A 41 21.41 13.57 25.05
C GLN A 41 21.81 13.77 23.58
N VAL A 42 22.26 12.69 22.93
CA VAL A 42 22.48 12.69 21.50
C VAL A 42 21.11 12.85 20.85
N ARG A 43 20.85 14.01 20.26
CA ARG A 43 19.66 14.25 19.43
C ARG A 43 20.04 13.98 17.98
N HIS A 44 19.40 12.99 17.38
CA HIS A 44 19.50 12.74 15.95
C HIS A 44 18.86 13.90 15.17
N ASP A 45 19.48 14.30 14.07
CA ASP A 45 18.98 15.30 13.14
C ASP A 45 17.90 14.67 12.24
N PRO A 46 16.61 15.04 12.39
CA PRO A 46 15.54 14.42 11.62
C PRO A 46 15.71 14.59 10.12
N SER A 47 16.35 15.67 9.66
CA SER A 47 16.55 15.91 8.23
C SER A 47 17.50 14.87 7.62
N LYS A 48 18.53 14.45 8.38
CA LYS A 48 19.47 13.41 7.96
C LYS A 48 18.85 12.02 8.02
N GLU A 49 18.12 11.73 9.10
CA GLU A 49 17.49 10.41 9.27
C GLU A 49 16.43 10.14 8.21
N LEU A 50 15.67 11.17 7.80
CA LEU A 50 14.60 11.06 6.81
C LEU A 50 15.06 11.25 5.37
N ALA A 51 16.30 11.71 5.13
CA ALA A 51 16.85 11.82 3.77
C ALA A 51 17.22 10.45 3.18
N MET A 52 17.25 10.36 1.85
CA MET A 52 17.89 9.25 1.14
C MET A 52 19.36 9.17 1.54
N LYS A 53 19.82 7.99 1.98
CA LYS A 53 21.19 7.80 2.47
C LYS A 53 22.13 7.18 1.44
N ILE A 54 21.58 6.59 0.36
CA ILE A 54 22.38 6.10 -0.77
C ILE A 54 22.86 7.28 -1.61
N THR A 55 24.16 7.56 -1.59
CA THR A 55 24.77 8.70 -2.31
C THR A 55 25.40 8.31 -3.65
N GLN A 56 25.82 7.05 -3.81
CA GLN A 56 26.27 6.53 -5.11
C GLN A 56 25.10 6.41 -6.11
N PRO A 57 25.37 6.39 -7.43
CA PRO A 57 24.31 6.25 -8.43
C PRO A 57 23.44 5.02 -8.14
N PHE A 58 22.13 5.21 -8.05
CA PHE A 58 21.17 4.18 -7.65
C PHE A 58 19.94 4.22 -8.55
N THR A 59 19.52 3.07 -9.08
CA THR A 59 18.32 2.94 -9.90
C THR A 59 17.30 2.04 -9.21
N PHE A 60 16.13 2.60 -8.92
CA PHE A 60 14.96 1.88 -8.41
C PHE A 60 13.99 1.60 -9.56
N ALA A 61 13.64 0.34 -9.79
CA ALA A 61 12.59 -0.06 -10.71
C ALA A 61 11.33 -0.47 -9.94
N ALA A 62 10.17 -0.08 -10.46
CA ALA A 62 8.87 -0.52 -9.96
C ALA A 62 7.98 -0.96 -11.12
N VAL A 63 7.28 -2.08 -10.91
CA VAL A 63 6.27 -2.61 -11.82
C VAL A 63 4.92 -2.71 -11.12
N GLY A 64 3.88 -2.82 -11.95
CA GLY A 64 2.50 -3.04 -11.54
C GLY A 64 2.20 -4.36 -10.84
N ASP A 65 0.91 -4.61 -10.66
CA ASP A 65 0.38 -5.79 -9.99
C ASP A 65 0.79 -7.09 -10.69
N ILE A 66 1.23 -8.08 -9.90
CA ILE A 66 1.63 -9.39 -10.39
C ILE A 66 0.48 -10.37 -10.15
N ILE A 67 -0.45 -10.44 -11.11
CA ILE A 67 -1.53 -11.43 -11.15
C ILE A 67 -1.11 -12.53 -12.12
N ILE A 68 -0.27 -13.45 -11.63
CA ILE A 68 0.38 -14.47 -12.44
C ILE A 68 -0.12 -15.87 -12.05
N ARG A 69 -0.61 -16.62 -13.04
CA ARG A 69 -1.21 -17.96 -12.85
C ARG A 69 -0.36 -19.12 -13.39
N ARG A 70 0.73 -18.80 -14.08
CA ARG A 70 1.57 -19.76 -14.80
C ARG A 70 2.95 -19.15 -15.06
N PRO A 71 4.04 -19.95 -15.07
CA PRO A 71 5.37 -19.44 -15.40
C PRO A 71 5.46 -19.03 -16.88
N VAL A 72 6.37 -18.11 -17.20
CA VAL A 72 6.64 -17.64 -18.56
C VAL A 72 7.92 -18.28 -19.11
N GLY A 73 8.94 -18.44 -18.26
CA GLY A 73 10.24 -18.94 -18.66
C GLY A 73 11.07 -17.87 -19.38
N GLU A 74 11.70 -18.21 -20.51
CA GLU A 74 12.48 -17.24 -21.29
C GLU A 74 11.60 -16.16 -21.95
N GLY A 75 10.32 -16.47 -22.20
CA GLY A 75 9.38 -15.56 -22.85
C GLY A 75 9.80 -15.10 -24.26
N GLU A 76 9.09 -14.10 -24.77
CA GLU A 76 9.38 -13.49 -26.08
C GLU A 76 10.39 -12.34 -25.96
N ALA A 77 10.94 -11.89 -27.08
CA ALA A 77 11.93 -10.80 -27.11
C ALA A 77 11.45 -9.51 -26.40
N GLY A 78 10.17 -9.16 -26.53
CA GLY A 78 9.60 -8.01 -25.84
C GLY A 78 9.52 -8.18 -24.31
N TYR A 79 9.20 -9.38 -23.83
CA TYR A 79 9.27 -9.71 -22.40
C TYR A 79 10.72 -9.63 -21.89
N GLN A 80 11.65 -10.23 -22.62
CA GLN A 80 13.08 -10.22 -22.27
C GLN A 80 13.65 -8.80 -22.20
N ALA A 81 13.22 -7.90 -23.09
CA ALA A 81 13.63 -6.50 -23.07
C ALA A 81 13.17 -5.78 -21.79
N LEU A 82 11.94 -6.03 -21.33
CA LEU A 82 11.42 -5.48 -20.08
C LEU A 82 12.15 -6.07 -18.86
N VAL A 83 12.32 -7.39 -18.82
CA VAL A 83 13.08 -8.09 -17.76
C VAL A 83 14.52 -7.57 -17.68
N LYS A 84 15.15 -7.28 -18.82
CA LYS A 84 16.50 -6.69 -18.84
C LYS A 84 16.54 -5.36 -18.11
N VAL A 85 15.60 -4.44 -18.38
CA VAL A 85 15.51 -3.15 -17.68
C VAL A 85 15.33 -3.36 -16.16
N MET A 86 14.50 -4.31 -15.76
CA MET A 86 14.30 -4.65 -14.34
C MET A 86 15.57 -5.20 -13.69
N ARG A 87 16.32 -6.06 -14.37
CA ARG A 87 17.56 -6.65 -13.82
C ARG A 87 18.73 -5.68 -13.76
N GLU A 88 18.76 -4.70 -14.66
CA GLU A 88 19.77 -3.63 -14.67
C GLU A 88 19.58 -2.60 -13.54
N ALA A 89 18.39 -2.54 -12.95
CA ALA A 89 18.14 -1.73 -11.76
C ALA A 89 18.81 -2.34 -10.50
N ASP A 90 19.23 -1.46 -9.58
CA ASP A 90 19.84 -1.86 -8.31
C ASP A 90 18.81 -2.50 -7.37
N MET A 91 17.57 -2.06 -7.48
CA MET A 91 16.42 -2.60 -6.75
C MET A 91 15.21 -2.66 -7.68
N THR A 92 14.53 -3.81 -7.69
CA THR A 92 13.27 -3.98 -8.40
C THR A 92 12.18 -4.38 -7.41
N TYR A 93 11.13 -3.58 -7.42
CA TYR A 93 9.95 -3.68 -6.58
C TYR A 93 8.70 -4.06 -7.39
N ALA A 94 7.79 -4.80 -6.78
CA ALA A 94 6.49 -5.18 -7.35
C ALA A 94 5.41 -5.33 -6.27
N ASN A 95 4.15 -5.55 -6.66
CA ASN A 95 3.07 -5.98 -5.78
C ASN A 95 2.60 -7.39 -6.16
N MET A 96 2.63 -8.35 -5.23
CA MET A 96 2.12 -9.70 -5.47
C MET A 96 0.63 -9.73 -5.20
N GLU A 97 -0.19 -9.74 -6.26
CA GLU A 97 -1.64 -9.75 -6.14
C GLU A 97 -2.20 -11.14 -6.38
N GLY A 98 -2.49 -11.81 -5.27
CA GLY A 98 -2.86 -13.21 -5.22
C GLY A 98 -1.77 -14.09 -4.60
N PRO A 99 -2.15 -15.26 -4.08
CA PRO A 99 -1.22 -16.14 -3.41
C PRO A 99 -0.36 -16.94 -4.39
N ILE A 100 0.79 -17.40 -3.90
CA ILE A 100 1.64 -18.39 -4.54
C ILE A 100 1.53 -19.66 -3.70
N LEU A 101 1.18 -20.78 -4.32
CA LEU A 101 0.87 -22.02 -3.62
C LEU A 101 1.72 -23.18 -4.13
N ASP A 102 2.24 -23.99 -3.20
CA ASP A 102 2.83 -25.29 -3.53
C ASP A 102 1.72 -26.31 -3.76
N GLU A 103 1.42 -26.60 -5.03
CA GLU A 103 0.31 -27.47 -5.43
C GLU A 103 0.45 -28.91 -4.92
N VAL A 104 1.66 -29.33 -4.52
CA VAL A 104 1.94 -30.68 -4.02
C VAL A 104 1.60 -30.79 -2.53
N SER A 105 1.92 -29.76 -1.74
CA SER A 105 1.82 -29.79 -0.28
C SER A 105 0.66 -28.99 0.30
N PHE A 106 0.21 -27.93 -0.37
CA PHE A 106 -0.92 -27.12 0.06
C PHE A 106 -2.24 -27.91 -0.04
N ARG A 107 -3.15 -27.70 0.91
CA ARG A 107 -4.43 -28.43 1.00
C ARG A 107 -5.66 -27.53 1.03
N GLY A 108 -5.47 -26.21 0.98
CA GLY A 108 -6.55 -25.24 0.87
C GLY A 108 -7.00 -24.99 -0.57
N PRO A 109 -7.83 -23.97 -0.81
CA PRO A 109 -8.26 -23.57 -2.15
C PRO A 109 -7.06 -23.17 -3.02
N LEU A 110 -6.90 -23.80 -4.19
CA LEU A 110 -5.89 -23.42 -5.18
C LEU A 110 -6.35 -22.18 -5.97
N ALA A 111 -6.35 -21.04 -5.30
CA ALA A 111 -6.46 -19.73 -5.93
C ALA A 111 -5.06 -19.17 -6.15
N GLY A 112 -4.79 -18.45 -7.25
CA GLY A 112 -3.49 -17.83 -7.51
C GLY A 112 -2.53 -18.64 -8.39
N GLY A 113 -1.23 -18.45 -8.17
CA GLY A 113 -0.16 -19.00 -9.00
C GLY A 113 0.55 -20.22 -8.40
N PRO A 114 1.10 -21.12 -9.23
CA PRO A 114 1.89 -22.26 -8.77
C PRO A 114 3.21 -21.80 -8.15
N LYS A 115 3.82 -22.62 -7.29
CA LYS A 115 5.14 -22.36 -6.69
C LYS A 115 6.22 -22.01 -7.70
N SER A 116 6.15 -22.53 -8.93
CA SER A 116 7.10 -22.21 -10.01
C SER A 116 7.11 -20.73 -10.42
N VAL A 117 6.07 -19.96 -10.08
CA VAL A 117 6.04 -18.49 -10.25
C VAL A 117 7.19 -17.80 -9.50
N VAL A 118 7.63 -18.37 -8.38
CA VAL A 118 8.74 -17.79 -7.60
C VAL A 118 10.01 -17.65 -8.43
N ASP A 119 10.29 -18.62 -9.30
CA ASP A 119 11.44 -18.56 -10.19
C ASP A 119 11.30 -17.47 -11.25
N GLU A 120 10.06 -17.16 -11.68
CA GLU A 120 9.76 -16.04 -12.57
C GLU A 120 10.08 -14.70 -11.89
N LEU A 121 9.65 -14.52 -10.63
CA LEU A 121 9.95 -13.31 -9.86
C LEU A 121 11.46 -13.09 -9.71
N LYS A 122 12.22 -14.16 -9.45
CA LYS A 122 13.69 -14.12 -9.38
C LYS A 122 14.32 -13.81 -10.74
N ARG A 123 13.77 -14.35 -11.83
CA ARG A 123 14.22 -14.05 -13.20
C ARG A 123 14.02 -12.57 -13.53
N MET A 124 12.91 -11.99 -13.12
CA MET A 124 12.63 -10.56 -13.26
C MET A 124 13.54 -9.67 -12.39
N GLY A 125 14.24 -10.24 -11.41
CA GLY A 125 15.12 -9.51 -10.49
C GLY A 125 14.38 -8.83 -9.34
N VAL A 126 13.12 -9.21 -9.07
CA VAL A 126 12.35 -8.72 -7.93
C VAL A 126 13.06 -9.13 -6.64
N ARG A 127 13.28 -8.17 -5.74
CA ARG A 127 13.96 -8.40 -4.45
C ARG A 127 13.08 -8.07 -3.25
N ILE A 128 12.14 -7.15 -3.43
CA ILE A 128 11.17 -6.76 -2.41
C ILE A 128 9.82 -6.49 -3.06
N MET A 129 8.73 -6.85 -2.38
CA MET A 129 7.38 -6.62 -2.87
C MET A 129 6.37 -6.39 -1.75
N THR A 130 5.22 -5.79 -2.08
CA THR A 130 4.08 -5.81 -1.17
C THR A 130 3.17 -7.00 -1.43
N THR A 131 2.47 -7.42 -0.37
CA THR A 131 1.45 -8.48 -0.40
C THR A 131 0.16 -8.00 0.28
N ALA A 132 -0.03 -6.69 0.43
CA ALA A 132 -1.25 -6.09 0.98
C ALA A 132 -2.21 -5.73 -0.15
N ASN A 133 -3.16 -6.59 -0.46
CA ASN A 133 -4.16 -6.35 -1.50
C ASN A 133 -5.41 -7.21 -1.29
N ASN A 134 -6.42 -6.97 -2.11
CA ASN A 134 -7.69 -7.68 -2.03
C ASN A 134 -7.64 -9.14 -2.45
N HIS A 135 -6.51 -9.68 -2.90
CA HIS A 135 -6.35 -11.09 -3.29
C HIS A 135 -5.42 -11.88 -2.35
N THR A 136 -4.87 -11.24 -1.31
CA THR A 136 -3.92 -11.87 -0.39
C THR A 136 -4.49 -13.10 0.32
N LEU A 137 -5.80 -13.12 0.61
CA LEU A 137 -6.46 -14.21 1.33
C LEU A 137 -7.38 -15.05 0.44
N ASP A 138 -7.21 -15.02 -0.88
CA ASP A 138 -7.98 -15.87 -1.81
C ASP A 138 -7.85 -17.37 -1.49
N ALA A 139 -6.72 -17.78 -0.89
CA ALA A 139 -6.48 -19.14 -0.40
C ALA A 139 -6.48 -19.22 1.14
N GLY A 140 -7.17 -18.29 1.81
CA GLY A 140 -7.21 -18.16 3.26
C GLY A 140 -5.89 -17.68 3.86
N THR A 141 -5.85 -17.66 5.20
CA THR A 141 -4.65 -17.27 5.96
C THR A 141 -3.48 -18.21 5.75
N GLU A 142 -3.76 -19.49 5.54
CA GLU A 142 -2.78 -20.52 5.24
C GLU A 142 -2.10 -20.26 3.89
N GLY A 143 -2.87 -19.87 2.87
CA GLY A 143 -2.33 -19.49 1.57
C GLY A 143 -1.48 -18.21 1.62
N MET A 144 -1.87 -17.23 2.44
CA MET A 144 -1.04 -16.05 2.70
C MET A 144 0.32 -16.43 3.31
N PHE A 145 0.32 -17.25 4.38
CA PHE A 145 1.58 -17.68 5.01
C PHE A 145 2.41 -18.61 4.12
N GLU A 146 1.77 -19.43 3.29
CA GLU A 146 2.46 -20.23 2.28
C GLU A 146 3.17 -19.34 1.25
N THR A 147 2.50 -18.28 0.79
CA THR A 147 3.10 -17.25 -0.07
C THR A 147 4.29 -16.58 0.62
N HIS A 148 4.15 -16.17 1.88
CA HIS A 148 5.24 -15.57 2.67
C HIS A 148 6.45 -16.50 2.76
N ARG A 149 6.22 -17.79 3.08
CA ARG A 149 7.26 -18.81 3.17
C ARG A 149 7.99 -19.00 1.85
N LEU A 150 7.25 -19.15 0.74
CA LEU A 150 7.83 -19.35 -0.59
C LEU A 150 8.63 -18.14 -1.08
N LEU A 151 8.18 -16.92 -0.80
CA LEU A 151 8.94 -15.70 -1.08
C LEU A 151 10.22 -15.63 -0.24
N ALA A 152 10.14 -15.94 1.07
CA ALA A 152 11.29 -15.96 1.95
C ALA A 152 12.34 -17.00 1.54
N GLU A 153 11.92 -18.22 1.15
CA GLU A 153 12.81 -19.27 0.63
C GLU A 153 13.52 -18.85 -0.66
N ALA A 154 12.89 -17.99 -1.45
CA ALA A 154 13.50 -17.40 -2.64
C ALA A 154 14.38 -16.18 -2.39
N GLY A 155 14.44 -15.70 -1.15
CA GLY A 155 15.15 -14.46 -0.80
C GLY A 155 14.44 -13.20 -1.30
N ILE A 156 13.13 -13.26 -1.53
CA ILE A 156 12.29 -12.10 -1.89
C ILE A 156 11.61 -11.61 -0.62
N VAL A 157 11.90 -10.36 -0.26
CA VAL A 157 11.31 -9.73 0.93
C VAL A 157 9.87 -9.32 0.64
N HIS A 158 8.95 -9.53 1.56
CA HIS A 158 7.56 -9.08 1.43
C HIS A 158 7.15 -8.16 2.58
N ALA A 159 6.23 -7.21 2.31
CA ALA A 159 5.68 -6.26 3.29
C ALA A 159 4.16 -6.09 3.17
N GLY A 160 3.52 -5.60 4.23
CA GLY A 160 2.12 -5.16 4.22
C GLY A 160 1.08 -6.23 4.59
N SER A 161 1.48 -7.48 4.75
CA SER A 161 0.66 -8.51 5.40
C SER A 161 1.51 -9.30 6.39
N GLY A 162 0.88 -9.84 7.43
CA GLY A 162 1.61 -10.48 8.52
C GLY A 162 0.72 -11.20 9.52
N LYS A 163 1.35 -11.77 10.56
CA LYS A 163 0.67 -12.57 11.58
C LYS A 163 -0.21 -11.77 12.55
N ASN A 164 -0.01 -10.45 12.59
CA ASN A 164 -0.79 -9.47 13.33
C ASN A 164 -0.49 -8.07 12.79
N LEU A 165 -1.17 -7.06 13.33
CA LEU A 165 -1.10 -5.67 12.86
C LEU A 165 0.30 -5.08 13.01
N ALA A 166 0.99 -5.39 14.11
CA ALA A 166 2.38 -4.96 14.27
C ALA A 166 3.24 -5.52 13.15
N ASP A 167 3.12 -6.82 12.86
CA ASP A 167 3.88 -7.51 11.83
C ASP A 167 3.56 -7.00 10.41
N ALA A 168 2.28 -6.81 10.10
CA ALA A 168 1.83 -6.27 8.81
C ALA A 168 2.30 -4.83 8.58
N ARG A 169 2.41 -4.03 9.65
CA ARG A 169 2.90 -2.64 9.62
C ARG A 169 4.40 -2.51 9.54
N LEU A 170 5.19 -3.55 9.80
CA LEU A 170 6.63 -3.43 9.83
C LEU A 170 7.19 -3.06 8.45
N ALA A 171 8.07 -2.06 8.43
CA ALA A 171 8.93 -1.82 7.28
C ALA A 171 9.89 -3.01 7.12
N ARG A 172 9.90 -3.61 5.94
CA ARG A 172 10.70 -4.80 5.65
C ARG A 172 11.88 -4.43 4.78
N ILE A 173 13.06 -4.93 5.13
CA ILE A 173 14.32 -4.48 4.55
C ILE A 173 14.91 -5.56 3.66
N ALA A 174 15.25 -5.20 2.43
CA ALA A 174 16.11 -5.94 1.54
C ALA A 174 17.48 -5.25 1.45
N VAL A 175 18.54 -6.05 1.23
CA VAL A 175 19.91 -5.56 1.13
C VAL A 175 20.35 -5.53 -0.33
N THR A 176 21.02 -4.46 -0.74
CA THR A 176 21.70 -4.35 -2.03
C THR A 176 23.18 -4.05 -1.80
N PRO A 177 24.06 -4.22 -2.82
CA PRO A 177 25.45 -3.78 -2.73
C PRO A 177 25.61 -2.26 -2.48
N LYS A 178 24.55 -1.47 -2.70
CA LYS A 178 24.55 -0.01 -2.59
C LYS A 178 23.95 0.53 -1.30
N GLY A 179 23.42 -0.36 -0.45
CA GLY A 179 22.70 0.00 0.77
C GLY A 179 21.43 -0.82 0.97
N THR A 180 20.69 -0.47 2.01
CA THR A 180 19.44 -1.11 2.42
C THR A 180 18.22 -0.41 1.83
N VAL A 181 17.24 -1.21 1.41
CA VAL A 181 15.97 -0.71 0.88
C VAL A 181 14.82 -1.28 1.70
N ALA A 182 13.98 -0.42 2.27
CA ALA A 182 12.78 -0.80 2.99
C ALA A 182 11.52 -0.67 2.12
N ALA A 183 10.52 -1.51 2.38
CA ALA A 183 9.15 -1.34 1.88
C ALA A 183 8.13 -1.30 3.03
N VAL A 184 7.13 -0.42 2.90
CA VAL A 184 5.90 -0.42 3.70
C VAL A 184 4.72 -0.55 2.75
N GLY A 185 3.96 -1.64 2.87
CA GLY A 185 2.75 -1.90 2.08
C GLY A 185 1.48 -1.71 2.89
N MET A 186 0.39 -1.30 2.24
CA MET A 186 -0.94 -1.23 2.85
C MET A 186 -2.05 -1.46 1.83
N TYR A 187 -3.25 -1.75 2.31
CA TYR A 187 -4.46 -1.87 1.50
C TYR A 187 -5.50 -0.86 2.01
N SER A 188 -6.06 -0.04 1.11
CA SER A 188 -7.16 0.85 1.49
C SER A 188 -8.51 0.16 1.47
N ILE A 189 -9.32 0.44 2.48
CA ILE A 189 -10.58 -0.25 2.73
C ILE A 189 -11.68 0.78 2.96
N ASP A 190 -12.80 0.61 2.26
CA ASP A 190 -14.01 1.40 2.46
C ASP A 190 -15.26 0.52 2.55
N ALA A 191 -16.40 1.14 2.83
CA ALA A 191 -17.69 0.45 2.91
C ALA A 191 -18.15 -0.17 1.57
N SER A 192 -17.56 0.19 0.43
CA SER A 192 -17.84 -0.42 -0.87
C SER A 192 -16.98 -1.67 -1.14
N SER A 193 -15.96 -1.90 -0.32
CA SER A 193 -15.07 -3.06 -0.33
C SER A 193 -15.82 -4.30 0.20
N ASN A 194 -16.84 -4.74 -0.54
CA ASN A 194 -17.90 -5.64 -0.08
C ASN A 194 -17.52 -7.13 -0.06
N ASN A 195 -16.29 -7.49 -0.40
CA ASN A 195 -15.88 -8.89 -0.48
C ASN A 195 -14.84 -9.28 0.58
N ARG A 196 -15.25 -9.23 1.85
CA ARG A 196 -14.43 -9.58 3.04
C ARG A 196 -13.90 -11.03 3.05
N SER A 197 -14.27 -11.88 2.10
CA SER A 197 -13.70 -13.23 2.01
C SER A 197 -12.34 -13.27 1.31
N ARG A 198 -11.88 -12.17 0.69
CA ARG A 198 -10.59 -12.11 -0.03
C ARG A 198 -9.50 -11.29 0.66
N PHE A 199 -9.87 -10.53 1.68
CA PHE A 199 -8.96 -9.77 2.53
C PHE A 199 -9.53 -9.61 3.94
N THR A 200 -8.64 -9.52 4.93
CA THR A 200 -8.98 -9.19 6.32
C THR A 200 -7.93 -8.25 6.88
N ASP A 201 -8.35 -7.37 7.76
CA ASP A 201 -7.43 -6.51 8.51
C ASP A 201 -6.60 -7.37 9.45
N ALA A 202 -5.31 -7.08 9.51
CA ALA A 202 -4.53 -7.54 10.64
C ALA A 202 -5.01 -6.80 11.90
N THR A 203 -5.18 -7.53 12.99
CA THR A 203 -5.47 -6.95 14.31
C THR A 203 -4.32 -7.26 15.27
N ALA A 204 -4.42 -6.88 16.54
CA ALA A 204 -3.40 -7.25 17.52
C ALA A 204 -3.16 -8.77 17.59
N ASP A 205 -4.22 -9.56 17.37
CA ASP A 205 -4.22 -11.01 17.60
C ASP A 205 -4.53 -11.83 16.34
N LEU A 206 -4.94 -11.19 15.24
CA LEU A 206 -5.31 -11.88 14.00
C LEU A 206 -4.41 -11.49 12.83
N PRO A 207 -4.05 -12.46 11.97
CA PRO A 207 -3.31 -12.20 10.76
C PRO A 207 -4.14 -11.41 9.75
N GLY A 208 -3.45 -10.72 8.84
CA GLY A 208 -4.11 -9.99 7.77
C GLY A 208 -3.23 -8.92 7.16
N LEU A 209 -3.89 -7.92 6.57
CA LEU A 209 -3.27 -6.80 5.87
C LEU A 209 -3.02 -5.63 6.82
N ASN A 210 -2.04 -4.79 6.48
CA ASN A 210 -1.90 -3.46 7.04
C ASN A 210 -3.00 -2.54 6.46
N PRO A 211 -4.05 -2.18 7.22
CA PRO A 211 -5.18 -1.48 6.68
C PRO A 211 -4.94 0.03 6.66
N LEU A 212 -5.52 0.69 5.66
CA LEU A 212 -5.84 2.11 5.68
C LEU A 212 -7.35 2.24 5.45
N HIS A 213 -8.12 2.35 6.53
CA HIS A 213 -9.55 2.61 6.37
C HIS A 213 -9.78 4.02 5.83
N VAL A 214 -10.70 4.13 4.86
CA VAL A 214 -11.15 5.39 4.29
C VAL A 214 -12.67 5.45 4.27
N THR A 215 -13.22 6.63 4.60
CA THR A 215 -14.66 6.88 4.55
C THR A 215 -15.00 7.69 3.31
N PRO A 216 -15.77 7.13 2.36
CA PRO A 216 -16.18 7.85 1.15
C PRO A 216 -17.34 8.79 1.45
N TYR A 217 -17.26 10.02 0.94
CA TYR A 217 -18.32 11.02 0.97
C TYR A 217 -18.71 11.39 -0.46
N ASN A 218 -20.00 11.27 -0.74
CA ASN A 218 -20.60 11.76 -1.98
C ASN A 218 -20.65 13.28 -1.91
N VAL A 219 -19.99 13.94 -2.85
CA VAL A 219 -20.01 15.39 -2.93
C VAL A 219 -21.40 15.85 -3.39
N VAL A 220 -21.97 16.82 -2.68
CA VAL A 220 -23.27 17.44 -2.97
C VAL A 220 -23.21 18.95 -2.75
N THR A 221 -24.22 19.69 -3.22
CA THR A 221 -24.33 21.13 -2.93
C THR A 221 -24.83 21.38 -1.50
N ALA A 222 -24.70 22.61 -1.01
CA ALA A 222 -25.26 23.01 0.28
C ALA A 222 -26.80 22.86 0.33
N GLU A 223 -27.48 23.11 -0.78
CA GLU A 223 -28.93 22.91 -0.90
C GLU A 223 -29.32 21.43 -0.83
N HIS A 224 -28.61 20.55 -1.56
CA HIS A 224 -28.79 19.11 -1.46
C HIS A 224 -28.57 18.61 -0.04
N MET A 225 -27.53 19.09 0.64
CA MET A 225 -27.24 18.75 2.04
C MET A 225 -28.41 19.13 2.97
N GLN A 226 -28.99 20.32 2.80
CA GLN A 226 -30.17 20.73 3.57
C GLN A 226 -31.39 19.83 3.29
N ALA A 227 -31.61 19.45 2.03
CA ALA A 227 -32.69 18.53 1.67
C ALA A 227 -32.48 17.13 2.28
N LEU A 228 -31.25 16.59 2.22
CA LEU A 228 -30.89 15.31 2.83
C LEU A 228 -31.09 15.33 4.36
N LYS A 229 -30.71 16.43 5.03
CA LYS A 229 -30.95 16.62 6.47
C LYS A 229 -32.45 16.62 6.79
N LYS A 230 -33.28 17.32 6.00
CA LYS A 230 -34.75 17.28 6.18
C LYS A 230 -35.31 15.87 6.05
N ILE A 231 -34.85 15.09 5.07
CA ILE A 231 -35.26 13.68 4.90
C ILE A 231 -34.83 12.85 6.11
N ARG A 232 -33.56 12.96 6.54
CA ARG A 232 -33.06 12.27 7.74
C ARG A 232 -33.91 12.60 8.96
N ASP A 233 -34.11 13.88 9.24
CA ASP A 233 -34.77 14.36 10.45
C ASP A 233 -36.23 13.89 10.51
N ALA A 234 -36.95 13.92 9.38
CA ALA A 234 -38.30 13.38 9.27
C ALA A 234 -38.36 11.88 9.59
N ILE A 235 -37.35 11.11 9.18
CA ILE A 235 -37.26 9.66 9.47
C ILE A 235 -36.86 9.43 10.93
N TYR A 236 -35.91 10.21 11.46
CA TYR A 236 -35.46 10.13 12.85
C TYR A 236 -36.53 10.52 13.87
N ALA A 237 -37.48 11.38 13.49
CA ALA A 237 -38.63 11.73 14.32
C ALA A 237 -39.51 10.51 14.65
N ARG A 238 -39.50 9.47 13.81
CA ARG A 238 -40.28 8.23 13.97
C ARG A 238 -39.62 7.19 14.86
N ARG A 239 -38.42 7.42 15.37
CA ARG A 239 -37.70 6.49 16.26
C ARG A 239 -38.53 5.97 17.45
N PRO A 240 -39.38 6.77 18.11
CA PRO A 240 -40.24 6.27 19.20
C PRO A 240 -41.23 5.18 18.78
N GLU A 241 -41.47 4.96 17.49
CA GLU A 241 -42.42 3.95 16.98
C GLU A 241 -41.88 2.51 17.05
N VAL A 242 -40.57 2.30 17.26
CA VAL A 242 -39.95 0.97 17.27
C VAL A 242 -39.33 0.62 18.61
N ARG A 243 -39.27 -0.68 18.93
CA ARG A 243 -38.71 -1.19 20.19
C ARG A 243 -37.20 -0.92 20.35
N PHE A 244 -36.47 -0.86 19.25
CA PHE A 244 -35.02 -0.65 19.22
C PHE A 244 -34.69 0.46 18.21
N PRO A 245 -34.83 1.74 18.60
CA PRO A 245 -34.55 2.85 17.69
C PRO A 245 -33.06 2.96 17.40
N VAL A 246 -32.73 3.54 16.24
CA VAL A 246 -31.36 3.99 15.95
C VAL A 246 -30.91 5.07 16.95
N ALA A 247 -29.60 5.19 17.17
CA ALA A 247 -29.03 6.17 18.09
C ALA A 247 -29.48 7.62 17.72
N PRO A 248 -29.58 8.55 18.70
CA PRO A 248 -29.82 9.96 18.39
C PRO A 248 -28.72 10.54 17.49
N VAL A 249 -29.07 11.54 16.67
CA VAL A 249 -28.08 12.34 15.95
C VAL A 249 -27.19 13.07 16.97
N ALA A 250 -25.88 13.02 16.77
CA ALA A 250 -24.92 13.70 17.63
C ALA A 250 -25.13 15.22 17.59
N ALA A 251 -25.04 15.89 18.74
CA ALA A 251 -25.26 17.32 18.84
C ALA A 251 -24.17 18.16 18.13
N ASP A 252 -23.02 17.56 17.87
CA ASP A 252 -21.82 18.15 17.29
C ASP A 252 -21.57 17.70 15.84
N GLU A 253 -22.60 17.23 15.12
CA GLU A 253 -22.48 16.92 13.69
C GLU A 253 -21.99 18.14 12.89
N PRO A 254 -20.88 18.03 12.14
CA PRO A 254 -20.39 19.13 11.32
C PRO A 254 -21.42 19.58 10.28
N ALA A 255 -21.60 20.90 10.11
CA ALA A 255 -22.63 21.45 9.23
C ALA A 255 -22.58 20.91 7.79
N GLY A 256 -21.38 20.63 7.28
CA GLY A 256 -21.12 20.17 5.90
C GLY A 256 -20.95 18.66 5.72
N ARG A 257 -21.16 17.85 6.77
CA ARG A 257 -21.07 16.38 6.69
C ARG A 257 -22.39 15.74 7.14
N LEU A 258 -22.70 14.60 6.55
CA LEU A 258 -23.90 13.83 6.89
C LEU A 258 -23.66 12.35 6.59
N GLN A 259 -23.98 11.47 7.54
CA GLN A 259 -24.14 10.03 7.27
C GLN A 259 -25.63 9.68 7.30
N LEU A 260 -26.13 9.14 6.19
CA LEU A 260 -27.53 8.78 6.01
C LEU A 260 -27.60 7.39 5.37
N PHE A 261 -28.23 6.43 6.06
CA PHE A 261 -28.40 5.04 5.58
C PHE A 261 -27.09 4.39 5.10
N GLN A 262 -26.02 4.55 5.88
CA GLN A 262 -24.66 4.07 5.59
C GLN A 262 -23.95 4.76 4.41
N THR A 263 -24.57 5.76 3.78
CA THR A 263 -23.93 6.63 2.78
C THR A 263 -23.51 7.94 3.43
N ALA A 264 -22.27 8.38 3.21
CA ALA A 264 -21.82 9.68 3.68
C ALA A 264 -21.85 10.72 2.55
N PHE A 265 -22.09 11.99 2.93
CA PHE A 265 -22.19 13.14 2.03
C PHE A 265 -21.34 14.30 2.56
N ALA A 266 -20.69 15.02 1.65
CA ALA A 266 -19.92 16.22 1.96
C ALA A 266 -20.31 17.36 1.01
N VAL A 267 -20.30 18.60 1.51
CA VAL A 267 -20.52 19.77 0.64
C VAL A 267 -19.27 20.05 -0.17
N GLY A 268 -19.43 20.21 -1.50
CA GLY A 268 -18.34 20.57 -2.40
C GLY A 268 -18.85 21.11 -3.74
N PRO A 269 -17.93 21.54 -4.61
CA PRO A 269 -18.28 22.27 -5.83
C PRO A 269 -18.89 21.39 -6.93
N ASN A 270 -18.59 20.09 -6.93
CA ASN A 270 -18.93 19.17 -8.02
C ASN A 270 -19.78 18.00 -7.49
N PRO A 271 -21.11 18.09 -7.55
CA PRO A 271 -21.96 16.98 -7.16
C PRO A 271 -21.65 15.70 -7.95
N GLY A 272 -21.53 14.58 -7.27
CA GLY A 272 -21.17 13.29 -7.88
C GLY A 272 -19.69 12.92 -7.80
N ASP A 273 -18.81 13.85 -7.45
CA ASP A 273 -17.44 13.52 -7.04
C ASP A 273 -17.47 12.71 -5.74
N LEU A 274 -16.43 11.90 -5.51
CA LEU A 274 -16.15 11.25 -4.24
C LEU A 274 -14.94 11.91 -3.59
N THR A 275 -15.08 12.22 -2.31
CA THR A 275 -13.95 12.60 -1.45
C THR A 275 -13.85 11.62 -0.29
N TYR A 276 -12.64 11.42 0.22
CA TYR A 276 -12.36 10.42 1.23
C TYR A 276 -11.70 11.02 2.46
N GLU A 277 -12.01 10.45 3.61
CA GLU A 277 -11.28 10.71 4.85
C GLU A 277 -10.58 9.45 5.31
N MET A 278 -9.27 9.56 5.54
CA MET A 278 -8.47 8.49 6.13
C MET A 278 -8.74 8.34 7.62
N ASP A 279 -8.84 7.11 8.10
CA ASP A 279 -8.87 6.83 9.54
C ASP A 279 -7.57 7.33 10.19
N PRO A 280 -7.66 8.20 11.21
CA PRO A 280 -6.48 8.83 11.81
C PRO A 280 -5.61 7.85 12.59
N THR A 281 -6.17 6.74 13.09
CA THR A 281 -5.42 5.71 13.83
C THR A 281 -4.57 4.89 12.87
N ASP A 282 -5.14 4.50 11.73
CA ASP A 282 -4.42 3.79 10.67
C ASP A 282 -3.32 4.65 10.07
N LEU A 283 -3.64 5.88 9.70
CA LEU A 283 -2.67 6.84 9.16
C LEU A 283 -1.51 7.06 10.13
N LYS A 284 -1.78 7.25 11.43
CA LYS A 284 -0.73 7.39 12.45
C LYS A 284 0.16 6.14 12.53
N GLY A 285 -0.44 4.95 12.47
CA GLY A 285 0.28 3.68 12.45
C GLY A 285 1.22 3.57 11.26
N ILE A 286 0.71 3.88 10.05
CA ILE A 286 1.47 3.87 8.80
C ILE A 286 2.62 4.87 8.85
N ILE A 287 2.37 6.11 9.26
CA ILE A 287 3.40 7.14 9.38
C ILE A 287 4.48 6.72 10.39
N THR A 288 4.11 6.05 11.48
CA THR A 288 5.08 5.49 12.43
C THR A 288 5.96 4.44 11.76
N SER A 289 5.38 3.51 10.98
CA SER A 289 6.13 2.51 10.22
C SER A 289 7.09 3.13 9.21
N VAL A 290 6.67 4.19 8.51
CA VAL A 290 7.52 4.90 7.55
C VAL A 290 8.72 5.52 8.26
N ARG A 291 8.51 6.23 9.39
CA ARG A 291 9.62 6.88 10.12
C ARG A 291 10.58 5.86 10.72
N LEU A 292 10.08 4.78 11.32
CA LEU A 292 10.91 3.71 11.86
C LEU A 292 11.69 2.99 10.76
N GLY A 293 11.01 2.62 9.67
CA GLY A 293 11.63 1.99 8.52
C GLY A 293 12.72 2.86 7.92
N LYS A 294 12.47 4.16 7.80
CA LYS A 294 13.44 5.10 7.23
C LYS A 294 14.66 5.29 8.11
N GLN A 295 14.54 5.23 9.44
CA GLN A 295 15.70 5.25 10.34
C GLN A 295 16.60 4.01 10.15
N LEU A 296 16.02 2.88 9.76
CA LEU A 296 16.72 1.61 9.60
C LEU A 296 17.16 1.32 8.15
N ALA A 297 16.74 2.14 7.19
CA ALA A 297 17.02 1.92 5.77
C ALA A 297 17.57 3.15 5.05
N ASP A 298 18.35 2.90 4.00
CA ASP A 298 18.98 3.96 3.20
C ASP A 298 18.01 4.53 2.15
N PHE A 299 17.12 3.68 1.62
CA PHE A 299 16.01 4.03 0.73
C PHE A 299 14.70 3.40 1.23
N LEU A 300 13.57 4.10 1.15
CA LEU A 300 12.27 3.54 1.54
C LEU A 300 11.21 3.76 0.45
N VAL A 301 10.57 2.68 0.00
CA VAL A 301 9.36 2.75 -0.82
C VAL A 301 8.12 2.53 0.05
N VAL A 302 7.11 3.38 -0.16
CA VAL A 302 5.76 3.13 0.36
C VAL A 302 4.86 2.75 -0.79
N ALA A 303 4.03 1.73 -0.58
CA ALA A 303 3.07 1.33 -1.58
C ALA A 303 1.70 1.05 -0.98
N ILE A 304 0.68 1.31 -1.78
CA ILE A 304 -0.71 1.09 -1.43
C ILE A 304 -1.42 0.38 -2.56
N HIS A 305 -2.27 -0.57 -2.20
CA HIS A 305 -3.22 -1.18 -3.11
C HIS A 305 -4.61 -0.59 -2.84
N CYS A 306 -5.24 0.02 -3.85
CA CYS A 306 -6.47 0.80 -3.70
C CYS A 306 -7.42 0.66 -4.90
N HIS A 307 -8.72 0.57 -4.61
CA HIS A 307 -9.81 0.48 -5.61
C HIS A 307 -10.79 1.65 -5.52
N GLN A 308 -10.42 2.71 -4.80
CA GLN A 308 -11.28 3.87 -4.62
C GLN A 308 -11.43 4.68 -5.92
N ASN A 309 -12.68 4.99 -6.25
CA ASN A 309 -13.09 5.82 -7.40
C ASN A 309 -13.04 7.31 -7.08
N SER A 310 -12.90 8.15 -8.10
CA SER A 310 -13.07 9.60 -7.95
C SER A 310 -14.52 10.04 -8.11
N PHE A 311 -15.42 9.17 -8.60
CA PHE A 311 -16.81 9.50 -8.94
C PHE A 311 -17.82 8.48 -8.42
N ALA A 312 -18.94 8.97 -7.88
CA ALA A 312 -20.02 8.16 -7.32
C ALA A 312 -20.85 7.43 -8.39
N PHE A 313 -20.78 7.91 -9.63
CA PHE A 313 -21.45 7.33 -10.79
C PHE A 313 -20.58 6.30 -11.55
N GLN A 314 -19.48 5.86 -10.93
CA GLN A 314 -18.60 4.81 -11.47
C GLN A 314 -18.68 3.53 -10.62
N ALA A 315 -19.04 2.42 -11.27
CA ALA A 315 -19.33 1.15 -10.58
C ALA A 315 -18.08 0.33 -10.19
N TYR A 316 -16.96 0.48 -10.91
CA TYR A 316 -15.69 -0.22 -10.62
C TYR A 316 -14.49 0.65 -11.04
N SER A 317 -13.39 0.57 -10.30
CA SER A 317 -12.24 1.46 -10.47
C SER A 317 -11.35 1.03 -11.63
N LEU A 318 -11.77 1.39 -12.83
CA LEU A 318 -10.88 1.57 -13.98
C LEU A 318 -10.64 3.08 -14.18
N ASP A 319 -10.53 3.78 -13.05
CA ASP A 319 -10.50 5.23 -12.99
C ASP A 319 -9.06 5.75 -13.14
N HIS A 320 -8.83 6.50 -14.22
CA HIS A 320 -7.57 7.20 -14.45
C HIS A 320 -7.40 8.46 -13.58
N HIS A 321 -8.47 8.95 -12.95
CA HIS A 321 -8.40 10.04 -11.98
C HIS A 321 -7.85 9.54 -10.64
N THR A 322 -7.08 10.40 -9.98
CA THR A 322 -6.44 10.09 -8.71
C THR A 322 -7.31 10.62 -7.58
N PRO A 323 -7.84 9.77 -6.69
CA PRO A 323 -8.67 10.20 -5.58
C PRO A 323 -7.85 11.03 -4.58
N ASN A 324 -8.49 12.01 -3.93
CA ASN A 324 -7.83 13.02 -3.10
C ASN A 324 -7.00 12.41 -1.96
N PHE A 325 -7.52 11.42 -1.23
CA PHE A 325 -6.80 10.81 -0.12
C PHE A 325 -5.50 10.13 -0.55
N LEU A 326 -5.42 9.66 -1.80
CA LEU A 326 -4.23 9.00 -2.31
C LEU A 326 -3.09 10.01 -2.53
N ILE A 327 -3.43 11.22 -3.01
CA ILE A 327 -2.52 12.36 -3.11
C ILE A 327 -2.06 12.78 -1.71
N GLU A 328 -3.00 12.97 -0.78
CA GLU A 328 -2.72 13.36 0.59
C GLU A 328 -1.83 12.33 1.32
N LEU A 329 -2.11 11.03 1.15
CA LEU A 329 -1.30 9.95 1.70
C LEU A 329 0.12 9.97 1.13
N ALA A 330 0.26 10.05 -0.20
CA ALA A 330 1.56 10.04 -0.86
C ALA A 330 2.45 11.20 -0.38
N HIS A 331 1.88 12.40 -0.25
CA HIS A 331 2.59 13.57 0.30
C HIS A 331 2.97 13.35 1.77
N GLN A 332 2.04 12.86 2.59
CA GLN A 332 2.31 12.62 4.01
C GLN A 332 3.41 11.58 4.23
N VAL A 333 3.45 10.49 3.46
CA VAL A 333 4.50 9.47 3.64
C VAL A 333 5.85 9.94 3.13
N ILE A 334 5.92 10.73 2.04
CA ILE A 334 7.17 11.35 1.59
C ILE A 334 7.68 12.35 2.64
N ASP A 335 6.80 13.17 3.20
CA ASP A 335 7.15 14.13 4.26
C ASP A 335 7.66 13.45 5.54
N ASN A 336 7.37 12.16 5.70
CA ASN A 336 7.80 11.35 6.84
C ASN A 336 8.93 10.38 6.50
N GLY A 337 9.53 10.45 5.29
CA GLY A 337 10.77 9.76 4.97
C GLY A 337 10.72 8.79 3.79
N ALA A 338 9.58 8.62 3.12
CA ALA A 338 9.52 7.81 1.90
C ALA A 338 10.33 8.46 0.77
N ASP A 339 11.10 7.65 0.04
CA ASP A 339 11.88 8.07 -1.12
C ASP A 339 11.16 7.83 -2.45
N ALA A 340 10.13 6.98 -2.45
CA ALA A 340 9.24 6.73 -3.56
C ALA A 340 7.86 6.27 -3.07
N PHE A 341 6.82 6.53 -3.87
CA PHE A 341 5.47 6.05 -3.63
C PHE A 341 4.91 5.32 -4.86
N VAL A 342 4.27 4.16 -4.65
CA VAL A 342 3.67 3.36 -5.74
C VAL A 342 2.23 2.95 -5.38
N GLY A 343 1.27 3.38 -6.21
CA GLY A 343 -0.14 2.99 -6.14
C GLY A 343 -0.46 1.81 -7.07
N HIS A 344 -1.27 0.89 -6.54
CA HIS A 344 -1.66 -0.39 -7.13
C HIS A 344 -3.19 -0.59 -7.07
N GLY A 345 -3.70 -1.63 -7.74
CA GLY A 345 -5.09 -2.13 -7.60
C GLY A 345 -6.08 -1.61 -8.61
N VAL A 346 -6.02 -0.34 -9.01
CA VAL A 346 -6.95 0.22 -10.01
C VAL A 346 -6.81 -0.43 -11.41
N HIS A 347 -5.76 -1.22 -11.65
CA HIS A 347 -5.45 -1.86 -12.94
C HIS A 347 -5.51 -0.90 -14.14
N THR A 348 -5.27 0.39 -13.90
CA THR A 348 -5.17 1.43 -14.92
C THR A 348 -4.04 2.36 -14.57
N LEU A 349 -3.68 3.20 -15.53
CA LEU A 349 -2.64 4.20 -15.36
C LEU A 349 -3.21 5.45 -14.71
N ARG A 350 -2.55 5.96 -13.68
CA ARG A 350 -2.81 7.29 -13.09
C ARG A 350 -1.60 8.21 -13.31
N GLY A 351 -1.78 9.50 -13.00
CA GLY A 351 -0.72 10.48 -13.20
C GLY A 351 0.55 10.19 -12.40
N VAL A 352 1.66 10.78 -12.85
CA VAL A 352 2.96 10.74 -12.16
C VAL A 352 3.26 12.13 -11.60
N GLU A 353 3.75 12.18 -10.38
CA GLU A 353 4.15 13.42 -9.70
C GLU A 353 5.59 13.35 -9.22
N ILE A 354 6.31 14.46 -9.32
CA ILE A 354 7.58 14.67 -8.62
C ILE A 354 7.36 15.60 -7.44
N TYR A 355 7.12 15.02 -6.26
CA TYR A 355 6.86 15.77 -5.03
C TYR A 355 8.13 15.87 -4.19
N LYS A 356 8.60 17.10 -3.90
CA LYS A 356 9.84 17.35 -3.14
C LYS A 356 11.07 16.55 -3.64
N GLY A 357 11.14 16.36 -4.95
CA GLY A 357 12.23 15.60 -5.60
C GLY A 357 12.14 14.09 -5.40
N LYS A 358 10.98 13.55 -5.03
CA LYS A 358 10.69 12.12 -4.92
C LYS A 358 9.61 11.72 -5.93
N PRO A 359 9.71 10.54 -6.56
CA PRO A 359 8.73 10.10 -7.54
C PRO A 359 7.50 9.48 -6.84
N ILE A 360 6.32 9.90 -7.30
CA ILE A 360 5.03 9.32 -6.94
C ILE A 360 4.40 8.76 -8.20
N PHE A 361 4.08 7.46 -8.18
CA PHE A 361 3.31 6.80 -9.22
C PHE A 361 1.93 6.45 -8.65
N TYR A 362 0.88 7.18 -9.04
CA TYR A 362 -0.46 6.98 -8.45
C TYR A 362 -1.16 5.70 -8.92
N GLY A 363 -0.70 5.10 -10.01
CA GLY A 363 -1.27 3.90 -10.61
C GLY A 363 -0.42 3.43 -11.78
N VAL A 364 0.22 2.28 -11.63
CA VAL A 364 1.10 1.66 -12.65
C VAL A 364 0.44 0.48 -13.39
N SER A 365 -0.85 0.22 -13.12
CA SER A 365 -1.63 -0.92 -13.63
C SER A 365 -1.05 -2.28 -13.21
N SER A 366 -1.47 -3.36 -13.87
CA SER A 366 -1.00 -4.74 -13.67
C SER A 366 0.22 -5.02 -14.55
N PHE A 367 1.32 -5.53 -14.02
CA PHE A 367 2.44 -5.97 -14.86
C PHE A 367 2.25 -7.39 -15.40
N PHE A 368 1.59 -8.24 -14.62
CA PHE A 368 1.03 -9.51 -15.09
C PHE A 368 -0.48 -9.51 -14.87
N TYR A 369 -1.24 -9.94 -15.87
CA TYR A 369 -2.68 -10.12 -15.76
C TYR A 369 -3.13 -11.42 -16.45
N HIS A 370 -2.67 -12.56 -15.93
CA HIS A 370 -3.00 -13.86 -16.50
C HIS A 370 -4.49 -14.17 -16.32
N ARG A 371 -5.20 -14.19 -17.44
CA ARG A 371 -6.59 -14.62 -17.51
C ARG A 371 -6.73 -16.13 -17.32
N GLY A 372 -7.94 -16.54 -16.95
CA GLY A 372 -8.33 -17.94 -16.86
C GLY A 372 -8.34 -18.63 -18.23
N THR A 373 -8.64 -19.92 -18.22
CA THR A 373 -8.88 -20.68 -19.45
C THR A 373 -10.14 -20.16 -20.16
N ALA A 374 -10.21 -20.29 -21.49
CA ALA A 374 -11.42 -20.04 -22.27
C ALA A 374 -12.34 -21.26 -22.21
N PRO A 375 -13.41 -21.26 -21.39
CA PRO A 375 -14.27 -22.42 -21.22
C PRO A 375 -14.96 -22.77 -22.54
N GLU A 376 -15.24 -21.79 -23.39
CA GLU A 376 -15.87 -21.97 -24.71
C GLU A 376 -15.07 -22.85 -25.67
N ILE A 377 -13.74 -22.96 -25.47
CA ILE A 377 -12.88 -23.88 -26.24
C ILE A 377 -13.14 -25.33 -25.81
N THR A 378 -13.33 -25.58 -24.51
CA THR A 378 -13.54 -26.91 -23.94
C THR A 378 -15.00 -27.34 -23.87
N ASP A 379 -15.91 -26.37 -23.76
CA ASP A 379 -17.35 -26.53 -23.69
C ASP A 379 -18.01 -25.47 -24.58
N ARG A 380 -18.42 -25.89 -25.79
CA ARG A 380 -19.03 -24.99 -26.78
C ARG A 380 -20.40 -24.44 -26.35
N SER A 381 -20.98 -24.94 -25.27
CA SER A 381 -22.21 -24.39 -24.69
C SER A 381 -21.95 -23.22 -23.74
N ALA A 382 -20.71 -23.08 -23.25
CA ALA A 382 -20.28 -21.92 -22.50
C ALA A 382 -20.16 -20.70 -23.41
N GLY A 383 -20.76 -19.58 -22.99
CA GLY A 383 -20.51 -18.29 -23.63
C GLY A 383 -19.09 -17.77 -23.33
N PRO A 384 -18.61 -16.76 -24.08
CA PRO A 384 -17.33 -16.12 -23.78
C PRO A 384 -17.31 -15.56 -22.35
N SER A 385 -16.15 -15.62 -21.70
CA SER A 385 -16.01 -15.21 -20.30
C SER A 385 -16.26 -13.70 -20.12
N SER A 386 -17.04 -13.31 -19.11
CA SER A 386 -17.36 -11.90 -18.84
C SER A 386 -16.16 -11.07 -18.33
N GLY A 387 -15.05 -11.72 -17.97
CA GLY A 387 -13.82 -11.07 -17.54
C GLY A 387 -13.03 -10.41 -18.67
N ASP A 388 -13.50 -10.55 -19.91
CA ASP A 388 -12.78 -10.10 -21.10
C ASP A 388 -13.04 -8.64 -21.50
N LEU A 389 -13.69 -7.81 -20.67
CA LEU A 389 -14.37 -6.62 -21.17
C LEU A 389 -13.65 -5.26 -21.05
N VAL A 390 -12.41 -5.17 -20.54
CA VAL A 390 -11.79 -3.84 -20.35
C VAL A 390 -10.37 -3.76 -20.90
N ASP A 391 -10.22 -3.06 -22.03
CA ASP A 391 -8.97 -2.94 -22.77
C ASP A 391 -7.90 -2.10 -22.05
N ASP A 392 -8.28 -1.12 -21.23
CA ASP A 392 -7.33 -0.27 -20.49
C ASP A 392 -6.59 -1.05 -19.38
N SER A 393 -7.12 -2.21 -18.95
CA SER A 393 -6.46 -3.10 -17.98
C SER A 393 -5.30 -3.92 -18.54
N LEU A 394 -5.10 -3.86 -19.87
CA LEU A 394 -4.04 -4.58 -20.57
C LEU A 394 -2.86 -3.67 -20.96
N GLU A 395 -2.84 -2.44 -20.46
CA GLU A 395 -1.73 -1.51 -20.56
C GLU A 395 -1.04 -1.39 -19.21
N THR A 396 0.28 -1.33 -19.20
CA THR A 396 1.03 -1.25 -17.95
C THR A 396 2.31 -0.44 -18.06
N LEU A 397 2.87 -0.09 -16.91
CA LEU A 397 4.14 0.60 -16.81
C LEU A 397 5.16 -0.21 -16.00
N LEU A 398 6.32 -0.41 -16.62
CA LEU A 398 7.57 -0.53 -15.90
C LEU A 398 8.14 0.89 -15.72
N THR A 399 8.54 1.23 -14.51
CA THR A 399 9.15 2.52 -14.20
C THR A 399 10.57 2.33 -13.67
N THR A 400 11.45 3.29 -13.96
CA THR A 400 12.76 3.39 -13.31
C THR A 400 12.97 4.81 -12.80
N SER A 401 13.51 4.93 -11.60
CA SER A 401 13.86 6.20 -10.95
C SER A 401 15.35 6.17 -10.63
N ARG A 402 16.09 7.07 -11.25
CA ARG A 402 17.55 7.17 -11.12
C ARG A 402 17.91 8.30 -10.16
N PHE A 403 18.76 7.96 -9.21
CA PHE A 403 19.24 8.85 -8.16
C PHE A 403 20.75 9.01 -8.25
N GLU A 404 21.22 10.22 -7.97
CA GLU A 404 22.63 10.58 -7.82
C GLU A 404 22.76 11.47 -6.59
N ASP A 405 23.77 11.21 -5.74
CA ASP A 405 24.00 11.97 -4.50
C ASP A 405 22.73 12.10 -3.63
N GLY A 406 21.97 11.00 -3.50
CA GLY A 406 20.72 10.93 -2.74
C GLY A 406 19.54 11.71 -3.33
N LYS A 407 19.67 12.23 -4.57
CA LYS A 407 18.65 13.05 -5.23
C LYS A 407 18.15 12.38 -6.50
N LEU A 408 16.84 12.44 -6.74
CA LEU A 408 16.25 11.98 -7.99
C LEU A 408 16.70 12.89 -9.14
N VAL A 409 17.20 12.30 -10.22
CA VAL A 409 17.67 13.04 -11.40
C VAL A 409 16.85 12.73 -12.65
N GLU A 410 16.32 11.51 -12.76
CA GLU A 410 15.54 11.08 -13.93
C GLU A 410 14.54 9.98 -13.55
N VAL A 411 13.33 10.07 -14.11
CA VAL A 411 12.37 8.96 -14.14
C VAL A 411 12.14 8.55 -15.58
N ARG A 412 12.16 7.25 -15.85
CA ARG A 412 11.75 6.67 -17.15
C ARG A 412 10.51 5.80 -16.98
N LEU A 413 9.59 5.94 -17.94
CA LEU A 413 8.31 5.25 -18.01
C LEU A 413 8.33 4.38 -19.27
N TYR A 414 8.28 3.06 -19.08
CA TYR A 414 8.30 2.06 -20.14
C TYR A 414 6.90 1.46 -20.25
N PRO A 415 6.09 1.87 -21.25
CA PRO A 415 4.82 1.22 -21.51
C PRO A 415 5.05 -0.24 -21.90
N ALA A 416 4.15 -1.12 -21.48
CA ALA A 416 4.11 -2.51 -21.91
C ALA A 416 2.69 -2.94 -22.24
N ASP A 417 2.60 -3.92 -23.14
CA ASP A 417 1.37 -4.47 -23.69
C ASP A 417 1.14 -5.89 -23.14
N LEU A 418 -0.02 -6.10 -22.53
CA LEU A 418 -0.47 -7.40 -22.01
C LEU A 418 -1.32 -8.19 -23.02
N GLY A 419 -1.40 -7.73 -24.27
CA GLY A 419 -2.23 -8.32 -25.33
C GLY A 419 -3.54 -7.57 -25.53
N GLN A 420 -3.48 -6.23 -25.51
CA GLN A 420 -4.65 -5.36 -25.66
C GLN A 420 -5.41 -5.59 -26.97
N ASP A 421 -4.69 -5.92 -28.05
CA ASP A 421 -5.29 -6.22 -29.36
C ASP A 421 -6.06 -7.54 -29.41
N ARG A 422 -5.96 -8.36 -28.36
CA ARG A 422 -6.58 -9.70 -28.23
C ARG A 422 -6.17 -10.69 -29.33
N MET A 423 -5.09 -10.40 -30.05
CA MET A 423 -4.57 -11.28 -31.10
C MET A 423 -3.60 -12.32 -30.53
N ARG A 424 -3.07 -12.08 -29.34
CA ARG A 424 -2.19 -13.03 -28.64
C ARG A 424 -2.99 -14.28 -28.21
N PRO A 425 -2.43 -15.49 -28.35
CA PRO A 425 -3.06 -16.69 -27.81
C PRO A 425 -3.17 -16.58 -26.28
N ILE A 426 -4.17 -17.26 -25.68
CA ILE A 426 -4.43 -17.22 -24.23
C ILE A 426 -3.20 -17.54 -23.40
N SER A 427 -2.33 -18.44 -23.88
CA SER A 427 -1.06 -18.80 -23.23
C SER A 427 -0.11 -17.61 -23.03
N ARG A 428 -0.20 -16.58 -23.88
CA ARG A 428 0.60 -15.34 -23.87
C ARG A 428 -0.19 -14.10 -23.44
N SER A 429 -1.52 -14.19 -23.37
CA SER A 429 -2.37 -13.10 -22.89
C SER A 429 -2.10 -12.83 -21.40
N GLY A 430 -1.96 -11.55 -21.05
CA GLY A 430 -1.63 -11.11 -19.70
C GLY A 430 -0.13 -11.12 -19.36
N THR A 431 0.73 -11.62 -20.26
CA THR A 431 2.18 -11.56 -20.11
C THR A 431 2.69 -10.25 -20.75
N PRO A 432 3.53 -9.46 -20.04
CA PRO A 432 4.00 -8.19 -20.56
C PRO A 432 4.98 -8.37 -21.71
N SER A 433 4.85 -7.52 -22.73
CA SER A 433 5.77 -7.44 -23.86
C SER A 433 5.93 -5.99 -24.27
N THR A 434 7.01 -5.67 -24.97
CA THR A 434 7.19 -4.33 -25.55
C THR A 434 6.02 -4.01 -26.48
N PRO A 435 5.43 -2.81 -26.37
CA PRO A 435 4.25 -2.42 -27.14
C PRO A 435 4.64 -2.05 -28.58
N SER A 436 3.64 -1.91 -29.46
CA SER A 436 3.84 -1.23 -30.74
C SER A 436 4.20 0.26 -30.53
N PRO A 437 4.86 0.92 -31.50
CA PRO A 437 5.14 2.36 -31.42
C PRO A 437 3.88 3.21 -31.20
N GLU A 438 2.77 2.84 -31.81
CA GLU A 438 1.48 3.53 -31.70
C GLU A 438 0.91 3.40 -30.30
N MET A 439 0.94 2.20 -29.71
CA MET A 439 0.50 1.97 -28.34
C MET A 439 1.41 2.69 -27.35
N ALA A 440 2.72 2.61 -27.51
CA ALA A 440 3.67 3.32 -26.66
C ALA A 440 3.38 4.82 -26.64
N ARG A 441 3.19 5.43 -27.81
CA ARG A 441 2.86 6.84 -27.96
C ARG A 441 1.55 7.18 -27.24
N ARG A 442 0.48 6.43 -27.50
CA ARG A 442 -0.85 6.66 -26.92
C ARG A 442 -0.82 6.59 -25.38
N VAL A 443 -0.17 5.56 -24.82
CA VAL A 443 0.00 5.39 -23.37
C VAL A 443 0.75 6.57 -22.77
N LEU A 444 1.84 7.01 -23.40
CA LEU A 444 2.66 8.11 -22.90
C LEU A 444 1.98 9.49 -23.02
N GLU A 445 1.20 9.73 -24.08
CA GLU A 445 0.40 10.95 -24.24
C GLU A 445 -0.75 11.01 -23.21
N ARG A 446 -1.34 9.86 -22.88
CA ARG A 446 -2.29 9.73 -21.76
C ARG A 446 -1.61 10.10 -20.44
N LEU A 447 -0.44 9.54 -20.15
CA LEU A 447 0.33 9.86 -18.94
C LEU A 447 0.75 11.33 -18.87
N GLN A 448 1.14 11.95 -19.99
CA GLN A 448 1.38 13.38 -20.07
C GLN A 448 0.15 14.16 -19.58
N THR A 449 -1.04 13.80 -20.08
CA THR A 449 -2.29 14.46 -19.71
C THR A 449 -2.62 14.27 -18.24
N LEU A 450 -2.55 13.04 -17.73
CA LEU A 450 -2.85 12.72 -16.33
C LEU A 450 -1.86 13.37 -15.35
N SER A 451 -0.61 13.60 -15.78
CA SER A 451 0.46 14.17 -14.93
C SER A 451 0.45 15.71 -14.91
N LYS A 452 -0.27 16.37 -15.82
CA LYS A 452 -0.35 17.85 -15.89
C LYS A 452 -0.87 18.47 -14.60
N GLN A 453 -1.84 17.83 -13.95
CA GLN A 453 -2.42 18.33 -12.69
C GLN A 453 -1.38 18.46 -11.56
N PHE A 454 -0.29 17.69 -11.64
CA PHE A 454 0.81 17.70 -10.67
C PHE A 454 2.01 18.54 -11.13
N GLY A 455 1.87 19.29 -12.22
CA GLY A 455 2.96 20.09 -12.80
C GLY A 455 4.11 19.26 -13.39
N THR A 456 3.92 17.95 -13.59
CA THR A 456 4.97 17.05 -14.07
C THR A 456 4.97 16.97 -15.59
N THR A 457 6.12 17.25 -16.21
CA THR A 457 6.30 17.18 -17.66
C THR A 457 6.96 15.86 -18.04
N VAL A 458 6.24 15.04 -18.81
CA VAL A 458 6.76 13.80 -19.39
C VAL A 458 7.17 14.09 -20.84
N SER A 459 8.45 13.94 -21.18
CA SER A 459 8.93 13.96 -22.57
C SER A 459 8.90 12.56 -23.17
N ILE A 460 8.64 12.41 -24.47
CA ILE A 460 8.63 11.09 -25.14
C ILE A 460 9.91 10.96 -25.99
N GLN A 461 10.72 9.95 -25.70
CA GLN A 461 11.98 9.68 -26.37
C GLN A 461 12.03 8.19 -26.76
N ASN A 462 12.03 7.88 -28.05
CA ASN A 462 12.10 6.50 -28.57
C ASN A 462 11.09 5.53 -27.93
N GLY A 463 9.83 5.97 -27.76
CA GLY A 463 8.77 5.15 -27.15
C GLY A 463 8.87 5.03 -25.62
N ILE A 464 9.73 5.81 -24.96
CA ILE A 464 9.90 5.86 -23.50
C ILE A 464 9.51 7.25 -22.99
N GLY A 465 8.75 7.31 -21.92
CA GLY A 465 8.49 8.56 -21.20
C GLY A 465 9.67 8.93 -20.32
N VAL A 466 10.14 10.17 -20.36
CA VAL A 466 11.29 10.66 -19.59
C VAL A 466 10.91 11.94 -18.86
N ILE A 467 11.05 11.91 -17.54
CA ILE A 467 10.91 13.08 -16.66
C ILE A 467 12.30 13.40 -16.13
N ARG A 468 12.82 14.59 -16.45
CA ARG A 468 14.10 15.08 -15.92
C ARG A 468 13.81 15.98 -14.72
N VAL A 469 14.42 15.69 -13.59
CA VAL A 469 14.27 16.50 -12.38
C VAL A 469 15.36 17.55 -12.39
N ALA A 470 14.99 18.81 -12.60
CA ALA A 470 15.95 19.91 -12.57
C ALA A 470 16.58 19.98 -11.18
N SER A 471 17.92 19.95 -11.12
CA SER A 471 18.64 20.35 -9.93
C SER A 471 18.30 21.82 -9.66
N LYS A 472 17.53 22.11 -8.61
CA LYS A 472 17.44 23.48 -8.12
C LYS A 472 18.87 23.90 -7.78
N GLN A 473 19.45 24.81 -8.56
CA GLN A 473 20.69 25.47 -8.18
C GLN A 473 20.40 26.18 -6.86
N THR A 474 20.98 25.68 -5.78
CA THR A 474 21.08 26.41 -4.52
C THR A 474 22.05 27.56 -4.77
N ASN A 475 21.51 28.75 -5.03
CA ASN A 475 22.27 29.99 -4.91
C ASN A 475 22.53 30.32 -3.44
#